data_AF-A0A7S1AST9-F1
#
_entry.id   AF-A0A7S1AST9-F1
#
_cell.length_a   1.000
_cell.length_b   1.000
_cell.length_c   1.000
_cell.angle_alpha   90.00
_cell.angle_beta   90.00
_cell.angle_gamma   90.00
#
_symmetry.space_group_name_H-M   'P 1'
#
loop_
_entity.id
_entity.type
_entity.pdbx_description
1 polymer ?
#
loop_
_entity_poly.entity_id
_entity_poly.type
_entity_poly.pdbx_seq_one_letter_code
_entity_poly.pdbx_strand_id
1 'polypeptide(L)'
;HLVCGWLLVVMGAEASCRRRGCVPLSDLGVEPDEYPWEGLMDYRITEYENAKDVILERYSTDSRNPENELDHIETIGKEMLRLFLLRRAIALVHVLKPLQEGRATEHYLRSQGAMSQTRWTSFQQAEQLCASEVKLVSRDFQLLSEEGQTGPSVVQLAANLYHLHGMTWPWPKGMEDRPWEVPEHSCPEALPLASPVVWIGAETSENHQKKLGVVISGVAEDDTRVLVRFGEDVQQLPLAELRKPADVQPDLPKPFKIGQKVHFIAGSTDMDEMEQGEIVGPGPNSNIHVKFMKGLCLCSPQQLAIPHEDANDISSVLEQLHVPLRREPGESLGIVLNHLDESALLVKEILDTGYQHKHNAALQNPALQVRPGDRVMAVIDASVPESERVPVLGNSNAMLEVITRDKNRITPLIFVITRLLGPPLRFKVGQRVKANCGDQGWGHGTVVAVWTVGNGTIKKPYAIKMDSANIVMAPADSDVCVVRGDPRFSVGDIVMARRSRGYEKGVILEVQSKGNTFAYRMRMMDQTESIAPEDLDNFVRPVARFAVGDKVFAQVNGNYEPGLVDAVYHPKWTYAVKLESGNVVIAPE
;
A
#
# COMPACT_ATOMS: atom_id res chain seq x y z
N HIS A 1 -25.68 63.00 29.64
CA HIS A 1 -24.31 62.90 29.10
C HIS A 1 -24.29 61.80 28.04
N LEU A 2 -24.22 62.26 26.79
CA LEU A 2 -23.90 61.58 25.51
C LEU A 2 -23.91 60.05 25.43
N VAL A 3 -24.88 59.50 24.70
CA VAL A 3 -24.62 58.49 23.65
C VAL A 3 -25.48 58.85 22.45
N CYS A 4 -24.82 59.25 21.36
CA CYS A 4 -25.40 59.45 20.04
C CYS A 4 -25.65 58.10 19.37
N GLY A 5 -26.69 58.03 18.53
CA GLY A 5 -26.91 56.91 17.62
C GLY A 5 -25.90 56.91 16.46
N TRP A 6 -26.15 56.04 15.47
CA TRP A 6 -26.20 56.35 14.04
C TRP A 6 -26.75 55.10 13.33
N LEU A 7 -27.71 55.35 12.45
CA LEU A 7 -28.35 54.43 11.53
C LEU A 7 -27.40 54.18 10.34
N LEU A 8 -27.32 52.96 9.81
CA LEU A 8 -26.98 52.77 8.39
C LEU A 8 -27.65 51.51 7.81
N VAL A 9 -28.29 51.73 6.66
CA VAL A 9 -28.98 50.78 5.79
C VAL A 9 -27.96 49.97 4.97
N VAL A 10 -28.15 48.65 4.82
CA VAL A 10 -27.60 47.88 3.69
C VAL A 10 -28.61 46.81 3.24
N MET A 11 -28.90 46.85 1.93
CA MET A 11 -29.72 45.91 1.18
C MET A 11 -29.02 44.54 1.00
N GLY A 12 -29.81 43.52 0.68
CA GLY A 12 -29.38 42.12 0.58
C GLY A 12 -28.32 41.79 -0.48
N ALA A 13 -27.69 40.64 -0.28
CA ALA A 13 -27.03 39.81 -1.28
C ALA A 13 -26.87 38.39 -0.73
N GLU A 14 -26.88 37.45 -1.67
CA GLU A 14 -27.10 36.02 -1.55
C GLU A 14 -26.00 35.21 -0.86
N ALA A 15 -26.34 33.94 -0.60
CA ALA A 15 -25.61 32.92 0.11
C ALA A 15 -24.17 32.69 -0.41
N SER A 16 -23.22 32.74 0.54
CA SER A 16 -21.92 32.06 0.42
C SER A 16 -21.69 31.31 1.73
N CYS A 17 -21.84 29.98 1.69
CA CYS A 17 -21.55 29.08 2.80
C CYS A 17 -20.05 29.09 3.12
N ARG A 18 -19.59 30.07 3.91
CA ARG A 18 -18.38 29.91 4.73
C ARG A 18 -18.75 29.06 5.93
N ARG A 19 -18.45 27.75 5.89
CA ARG A 19 -18.50 26.87 7.06
C ARG A 19 -17.61 27.48 8.15
N ARG A 20 -18.22 28.00 9.22
CA ARG A 20 -17.57 28.09 10.52
C ARG A 20 -17.26 26.65 10.93
N GLY A 21 -16.00 26.36 11.25
CA GLY A 21 -15.61 25.08 11.81
C GLY A 21 -16.38 24.84 13.10
N CYS A 22 -17.38 23.97 13.04
CA CYS A 22 -17.85 23.26 14.22
C CYS A 22 -16.65 22.43 14.70
N VAL A 23 -16.22 22.66 15.94
CA VAL A 23 -15.32 21.74 16.64
C VAL A 23 -16.04 20.38 16.64
N PRO A 24 -15.52 19.35 15.96
CA PRO A 24 -16.20 18.08 15.85
C PRO A 24 -16.34 17.46 17.25
N LEU A 25 -17.47 16.78 17.53
CA LEU A 25 -17.71 16.08 18.80
C LEU A 25 -16.60 15.06 19.16
N SER A 26 -15.82 14.63 18.16
CA SER A 26 -14.60 13.84 18.34
C SER A 26 -13.58 14.51 19.27
N ASP A 27 -13.52 15.85 19.31
CA ASP A 27 -12.60 16.60 20.18
C ASP A 27 -13.05 16.57 21.66
N LEU A 28 -14.28 16.13 21.93
CA LEU A 28 -14.79 15.84 23.27
C LEU A 28 -14.66 14.34 23.64
N GLY A 29 -13.99 13.54 22.81
CA GLY A 29 -13.77 12.11 23.05
C GLY A 29 -15.02 11.23 22.87
N VAL A 30 -16.11 11.79 22.32
CA VAL A 30 -17.31 11.02 21.96
C VAL A 30 -17.26 10.79 20.45
N GLU A 31 -16.78 9.62 20.05
CA GLU A 31 -16.90 9.20 18.66
C GLU A 31 -18.38 8.96 18.33
N PRO A 32 -18.87 9.42 17.17
CA PRO A 32 -20.23 9.10 16.74
C PRO A 32 -20.38 7.58 16.55
N ASP A 33 -21.53 7.05 16.96
CA ASP A 33 -21.87 5.62 16.83
C ASP A 33 -22.04 5.17 15.37
N GLU A 34 -22.18 6.11 14.44
CA GLU A 34 -22.31 5.87 13.00
C GLU A 34 -21.09 6.41 12.25
N TYR A 35 -20.71 5.71 11.17
CA TYR A 35 -19.60 6.14 10.34
C TYR A 35 -19.99 7.44 9.60
N PRO A 36 -19.23 8.54 9.75
CA PRO A 36 -19.59 9.82 9.15
C PRO A 36 -19.33 9.78 7.65
N TRP A 37 -20.39 9.61 6.86
CA TRP A 37 -20.34 9.70 5.40
C TRP A 37 -21.59 10.40 4.87
N GLU A 38 -21.47 11.02 3.69
CA GLU A 38 -22.54 11.83 3.10
C GLU A 38 -23.67 10.98 2.47
N GLY A 39 -23.50 9.66 2.43
CA GLY A 39 -24.39 8.74 1.70
C GLY A 39 -24.16 8.79 0.19
N LEU A 40 -24.96 8.03 -0.56
CA LEU A 40 -25.02 8.20 -2.00
C LEU A 40 -25.78 9.50 -2.31
N MET A 41 -25.40 10.19 -3.38
CA MET A 41 -26.06 11.42 -3.80
C MET A 41 -27.37 11.07 -4.53
N ASP A 42 -28.42 10.76 -3.77
CA ASP A 42 -29.71 10.25 -4.27
C ASP A 42 -30.33 11.12 -5.38
N TYR A 43 -30.12 12.44 -5.33
CA TYR A 43 -30.61 13.35 -6.37
C TYR A 43 -29.96 13.09 -7.74
N ARG A 44 -28.69 12.65 -7.79
CA ARG A 44 -28.00 12.27 -9.03
C ARG A 44 -28.47 10.94 -9.59
N ILE A 45 -28.77 10.01 -8.69
CA ILE A 45 -29.36 8.72 -9.05
C ILE A 45 -30.72 8.98 -9.68
N THR A 46 -31.57 9.75 -9.00
CA THR A 46 -32.90 10.14 -9.47
C THR A 46 -32.85 10.93 -10.77
N GLU A 47 -31.90 11.85 -10.93
CA GLU A 47 -31.68 12.62 -12.16
C GLU A 47 -31.38 11.69 -13.35
N TYR A 48 -30.53 10.67 -13.17
CA TYR A 48 -30.23 9.69 -14.21
C TYR A 48 -31.43 8.81 -14.55
N GLU A 49 -32.14 8.26 -13.55
CA GLU A 49 -33.30 7.40 -13.82
C GLU A 49 -34.42 8.18 -14.52
N ASN A 50 -34.69 9.43 -14.10
CA ASN A 50 -35.66 10.30 -14.79
C ASN A 50 -35.23 10.59 -16.24
N ALA A 51 -33.94 10.84 -16.48
CA ALA A 51 -33.43 11.06 -17.83
C ALA A 51 -33.56 9.78 -18.69
N LYS A 52 -33.33 8.62 -18.09
CA LYS A 52 -33.52 7.30 -18.72
C LYS A 52 -34.95 7.08 -19.17
N ASP A 53 -35.92 7.34 -18.30
CA ASP A 53 -37.34 7.21 -18.63
C ASP A 53 -37.75 8.15 -19.78
N VAL A 54 -37.35 9.43 -19.71
CA VAL A 54 -37.67 10.43 -20.74
C VAL A 54 -37.03 10.08 -22.09
N ILE A 55 -35.78 9.61 -22.09
CA ILE A 55 -35.07 9.24 -23.32
C ILE A 55 -35.67 7.96 -23.92
N LEU A 56 -36.04 6.98 -23.09
CA LEU A 56 -36.74 5.78 -23.55
C LEU A 56 -38.09 6.14 -24.16
N GLU A 57 -38.88 7.02 -23.53
CA GLU A 57 -40.17 7.45 -24.07
C GLU A 57 -40.01 8.17 -25.42
N ARG A 58 -38.97 9.00 -25.56
CA ARG A 58 -38.78 9.86 -26.75
C ARG A 58 -38.08 9.16 -27.92
N TYR A 59 -37.15 8.25 -27.65
CA TYR A 59 -36.22 7.70 -28.66
C TYR A 59 -36.30 6.17 -28.79
N SER A 60 -37.22 5.50 -28.09
CA SER A 60 -37.40 4.05 -28.25
C SER A 60 -38.09 3.72 -29.57
N THR A 61 -37.42 2.91 -30.37
CA THR A 61 -37.95 2.35 -31.62
C THR A 61 -38.76 1.07 -31.33
N ASP A 62 -39.90 1.22 -30.64
CA ASP A 62 -40.97 0.21 -30.49
C ASP A 62 -40.49 -1.20 -30.06
N SER A 63 -39.57 -1.27 -29.10
CA SER A 63 -39.05 -2.54 -28.56
C SER A 63 -40.02 -3.20 -27.59
N ARG A 64 -40.42 -4.44 -27.87
CA ARG A 64 -41.20 -5.31 -26.95
C ARG A 64 -40.33 -6.11 -25.96
N ASN A 65 -39.01 -5.88 -25.92
CA ASN A 65 -38.11 -6.64 -25.04
C ASN A 65 -37.54 -5.76 -23.91
N PRO A 66 -38.00 -5.95 -22.65
CA PRO A 66 -37.56 -5.15 -21.51
C PRO A 66 -36.11 -5.43 -21.08
N GLU A 67 -35.49 -6.53 -21.50
CA GLU A 67 -34.13 -6.87 -21.06
C GLU A 67 -33.03 -6.06 -21.78
N ASN A 68 -33.32 -5.51 -22.96
CA ASN A 68 -32.38 -4.76 -23.81
C ASN A 68 -32.95 -3.39 -24.25
N GLU A 69 -33.69 -2.70 -23.37
CA GLU A 69 -34.33 -1.42 -23.70
C GLU A 69 -33.33 -0.36 -24.19
N LEU A 70 -32.10 -0.37 -23.67
CA LEU A 70 -31.05 0.57 -24.06
C LEU A 70 -30.49 0.33 -25.46
N ASP A 71 -30.60 -0.89 -26.01
CA ASP A 71 -30.01 -1.21 -27.31
C ASP A 71 -30.73 -0.49 -28.46
N HIS A 72 -32.03 -0.24 -28.29
CA HIS A 72 -32.94 0.32 -29.28
C HIS A 72 -33.07 1.85 -29.25
N ILE A 73 -32.32 2.50 -28.37
CA ILE A 73 -32.28 3.97 -28.30
C ILE A 73 -31.42 4.49 -29.45
N GLU A 74 -31.89 5.54 -30.12
CA GLU A 74 -31.10 6.28 -31.11
C GLU A 74 -29.76 6.75 -30.51
N THR A 75 -28.72 6.88 -31.34
CA THR A 75 -27.36 7.25 -30.91
C THR A 75 -27.33 8.50 -30.02
N ILE A 76 -28.16 9.51 -30.34
CA ILE A 76 -28.30 10.74 -29.56
C ILE A 76 -28.76 10.45 -28.13
N GLY A 77 -29.80 9.62 -27.97
CA GLY A 77 -30.30 9.23 -26.65
C GLY A 77 -29.26 8.45 -25.85
N LYS A 78 -28.47 7.59 -26.50
CA LYS A 78 -27.35 6.88 -25.85
C LYS A 78 -26.27 7.83 -25.36
N GLU A 79 -25.87 8.81 -26.16
CA GLU A 79 -24.88 9.83 -25.74
C GLU A 79 -25.37 10.62 -24.53
N MET A 80 -26.63 11.05 -24.54
CA MET A 80 -27.24 11.75 -23.41
C MET A 80 -27.22 10.91 -22.13
N LEU A 81 -27.62 9.64 -22.22
CA LEU A 81 -27.61 8.74 -21.07
C LEU A 81 -26.20 8.53 -20.53
N ARG A 82 -25.20 8.41 -21.41
CA ARG A 82 -23.79 8.33 -20.97
C ARG A 82 -23.39 9.55 -20.16
N LEU A 83 -23.84 10.76 -20.52
CA LEU A 83 -23.53 11.98 -19.78
C LEU A 83 -24.17 12.01 -18.38
N PHE A 84 -25.47 11.68 -18.26
CA PHE A 84 -26.12 11.58 -16.96
C PHE A 84 -25.50 10.48 -16.09
N LEU A 85 -25.15 9.36 -16.69
CA LEU A 85 -24.47 8.26 -16.01
C LEU A 85 -23.09 8.67 -15.51
N LEU A 86 -22.34 9.46 -16.29
CA LEU A 86 -21.06 10.04 -15.86
C LEU A 86 -21.23 11.00 -14.69
N ARG A 87 -22.29 11.84 -14.67
CA ARG A 87 -22.59 12.70 -13.51
C ARG A 87 -22.89 11.89 -12.25
N ARG A 88 -23.67 10.80 -12.38
CA ARG A 88 -23.92 9.83 -11.31
C ARG A 88 -22.62 9.17 -10.83
N ALA A 89 -21.77 8.75 -11.76
CA ALA A 89 -20.46 8.14 -11.46
C ALA A 89 -19.50 9.11 -10.76
N ILE A 90 -19.47 10.39 -11.15
CA ILE A 90 -18.66 11.44 -10.50
C ILE A 90 -19.09 11.61 -9.04
N ALA A 91 -20.40 11.62 -8.79
CA ALA A 91 -20.94 11.67 -7.43
C ALA A 91 -20.58 10.42 -6.61
N LEU A 92 -20.58 9.25 -7.22
CA LEU A 92 -20.10 8.03 -6.59
C LEU A 92 -18.61 8.10 -6.24
N VAL A 93 -17.76 8.64 -7.12
CA VAL A 93 -16.32 8.83 -6.85
C VAL A 93 -16.10 9.78 -5.68
N HIS A 94 -16.88 10.86 -5.59
CA HIS A 94 -16.82 11.82 -4.49
C HIS A 94 -16.99 11.12 -3.12
N VAL A 95 -17.90 10.15 -3.04
CA VAL A 95 -18.19 9.38 -1.82
C VAL A 95 -17.19 8.24 -1.61
N LEU A 96 -16.76 7.56 -2.68
CA LEU A 96 -15.81 6.45 -2.62
C LEU A 96 -14.42 6.88 -2.14
N LYS A 97 -13.96 8.07 -2.54
CA LYS A 97 -12.61 8.54 -2.21
C LYS A 97 -12.33 8.57 -0.69
N PRO A 98 -13.09 9.30 0.15
CA PRO A 98 -12.86 9.31 1.59
C PRO A 98 -13.05 7.92 2.23
N LEU A 99 -13.98 7.10 1.70
CA LEU A 99 -14.20 5.74 2.17
C LEU A 99 -12.97 4.83 1.96
N GLN A 100 -12.33 4.94 0.79
CA GLN A 100 -11.11 4.18 0.48
C GLN A 100 -9.92 4.66 1.30
N GLU A 101 -9.78 5.99 1.49
CA GLU A 101 -8.74 6.58 2.33
C GLU A 101 -8.90 6.17 3.81
N GLY A 102 -10.13 6.07 4.31
CA GLY A 102 -10.45 5.66 5.68
C GLY A 102 -10.36 4.15 5.96
N ARG A 103 -10.43 3.30 4.92
CA ARG A 103 -10.54 1.84 5.06
C ARG A 103 -9.46 1.24 5.96
N ALA A 104 -8.18 1.57 5.75
CA ALA A 104 -7.09 1.00 6.55
C ALA A 104 -7.21 1.39 8.03
N THR A 105 -7.59 2.63 8.30
CA THR A 105 -7.81 3.16 9.65
C THR A 105 -8.98 2.47 10.33
N GLU A 106 -10.12 2.34 9.66
CA GLU A 106 -11.30 1.69 10.22
C GLU A 106 -11.04 0.20 10.52
N HIS A 107 -10.36 -0.52 9.62
CA HIS A 107 -9.93 -1.90 9.87
C HIS A 107 -8.95 -2.01 11.04
N TYR A 108 -8.01 -1.07 11.15
CA TYR A 108 -7.06 -1.01 12.25
C TYR A 108 -7.78 -0.79 13.58
N LEU A 109 -8.63 0.23 13.68
CA LEU A 109 -9.43 0.52 14.88
C LEU A 109 -10.30 -0.68 15.28
N ARG A 110 -10.90 -1.37 14.30
CA ARG A 110 -11.64 -2.61 14.54
C ARG A 110 -10.76 -3.71 15.10
N SER A 111 -9.55 -3.91 14.55
CA SER A 111 -8.60 -4.92 15.02
C SER A 111 -8.11 -4.67 16.45
N GLN A 112 -8.07 -3.40 16.88
CA GLN A 112 -7.70 -3.00 18.23
C GLN A 112 -8.87 -3.05 19.23
N GLY A 113 -10.09 -3.37 18.78
CA GLY A 113 -11.28 -3.28 19.62
C GLY A 113 -11.67 -1.84 19.99
N ALA A 114 -11.09 -0.84 19.32
CA ALA A 114 -11.30 0.58 19.59
C ALA A 114 -12.51 1.16 18.84
N MET A 115 -13.29 0.34 18.15
CA MET A 115 -14.44 0.76 17.37
C MET A 115 -15.71 0.03 17.80
N SER A 116 -16.80 0.78 17.99
CA SER A 116 -18.11 0.21 18.31
C SER A 116 -18.61 -0.70 17.18
N GLN A 117 -19.40 -1.73 17.55
CA GLN A 117 -19.99 -2.63 16.57
C GLN A 117 -20.96 -1.89 15.63
N THR A 118 -21.66 -0.88 16.14
CA THR A 118 -22.58 -0.03 15.37
C THR A 118 -21.83 0.74 14.28
N ARG A 119 -20.72 1.41 14.63
CA ARG A 119 -19.91 2.17 13.68
C ARG A 119 -19.31 1.28 12.61
N TRP A 120 -18.77 0.12 13.00
CA TRP A 120 -18.24 -0.85 12.06
C TRP A 120 -19.31 -1.35 11.07
N THR A 121 -20.50 -1.65 11.57
CA THR A 121 -21.63 -2.09 10.73
C THR A 121 -22.06 -0.99 9.76
N SER A 122 -22.10 0.27 10.23
CA SER A 122 -22.39 1.45 9.42
C SER A 122 -21.34 1.65 8.31
N PHE A 123 -20.05 1.51 8.62
CA PHE A 123 -18.96 1.55 7.63
C PHE A 123 -19.11 0.43 6.58
N GLN A 124 -19.35 -0.81 7.00
CA GLN A 124 -19.57 -1.94 6.08
C GLN A 124 -20.78 -1.73 5.18
N GLN A 125 -21.86 -1.16 5.71
CA GLN A 125 -23.05 -0.82 4.93
C GLN A 125 -22.73 0.25 3.87
N ALA A 126 -21.95 1.28 4.21
CA ALA A 126 -21.48 2.29 3.27
C ALA A 126 -20.64 1.68 2.13
N GLU A 127 -19.71 0.77 2.46
CA GLU A 127 -18.93 0.03 1.46
C GLU A 127 -19.80 -0.82 0.55
N GLN A 128 -20.79 -1.53 1.12
CA GLN A 128 -21.69 -2.37 0.36
C GLN A 128 -22.56 -1.55 -0.60
N LEU A 129 -23.10 -0.41 -0.15
CA LEU A 129 -23.91 0.50 -0.97
C LEU A 129 -23.09 1.07 -2.14
N CYS A 130 -21.87 1.54 -1.88
CA CYS A 130 -20.99 2.01 -2.94
C CYS A 130 -20.62 0.90 -3.92
N ALA A 131 -20.34 -0.32 -3.42
CA ALA A 131 -20.01 -1.46 -4.26
C ALA A 131 -21.19 -1.90 -5.15
N SER A 132 -22.43 -1.87 -4.63
CA SER A 132 -23.62 -2.11 -5.46
C SER A 132 -23.80 -1.02 -6.52
N GLU A 133 -23.58 0.24 -6.15
CA GLU A 133 -23.72 1.36 -7.07
C GLU A 133 -22.68 1.32 -8.20
N VAL A 134 -21.42 0.98 -7.89
CA VAL A 134 -20.37 0.76 -8.90
C VAL A 134 -20.79 -0.29 -9.93
N LYS A 135 -21.44 -1.39 -9.48
CA LYS A 135 -21.92 -2.45 -10.37
C LYS A 135 -23.04 -1.96 -11.28
N LEU A 136 -24.01 -1.20 -10.74
CA LEU A 136 -25.12 -0.65 -11.52
C LEU A 136 -24.62 0.35 -12.57
N VAL A 137 -23.76 1.29 -12.16
CA VAL A 137 -23.18 2.29 -13.05
C VAL A 137 -22.32 1.64 -14.14
N SER A 138 -21.53 0.62 -13.79
CA SER A 138 -20.70 -0.10 -14.77
C SER A 138 -21.53 -0.91 -15.77
N ARG A 139 -22.61 -1.57 -15.31
CA ARG A 139 -23.53 -2.33 -16.15
C ARG A 139 -24.22 -1.41 -17.17
N ASP A 140 -24.82 -0.32 -16.69
CA ASP A 140 -25.53 0.61 -17.57
C ASP A 140 -24.55 1.27 -18.56
N PHE A 141 -23.31 1.56 -18.16
CA PHE A 141 -22.29 2.08 -19.07
C PHE A 141 -21.90 1.07 -20.16
N GLN A 142 -21.82 -0.21 -19.80
CA GLN A 142 -21.53 -1.28 -20.76
C GLN A 142 -22.65 -1.42 -21.80
N LEU A 143 -23.92 -1.35 -21.38
CA LEU A 143 -25.09 -1.36 -22.29
C LEU A 143 -25.12 -0.13 -23.21
N LEU A 144 -24.67 1.02 -22.68
CA LEU A 144 -24.59 2.23 -23.47
C LEU A 144 -23.38 2.23 -24.41
N SER A 145 -22.37 1.39 -24.22
CA SER A 145 -21.14 1.36 -25.03
C SER A 145 -21.34 0.55 -26.32
N GLU A 146 -20.68 0.94 -27.40
CA GLU A 146 -20.75 0.17 -28.66
C GLU A 146 -19.94 -1.13 -28.54
N GLU A 147 -20.44 -2.21 -29.17
CA GLU A 147 -19.75 -3.50 -29.20
C GLU A 147 -18.32 -3.33 -29.75
N GLY A 148 -17.33 -3.71 -28.94
CA GLY A 148 -15.91 -3.68 -29.32
C GLY A 148 -15.13 -2.45 -28.85
N GLN A 149 -15.75 -1.43 -28.24
CA GLN A 149 -15.01 -0.33 -27.63
C GLN A 149 -14.35 -0.76 -26.31
N THR A 150 -13.02 -0.93 -26.34
CA THR A 150 -12.18 -1.16 -25.14
C THR A 150 -11.75 0.17 -24.52
N GLY A 151 -12.71 0.88 -23.93
CA GLY A 151 -12.47 2.12 -23.21
C GLY A 151 -12.05 1.92 -21.74
N PRO A 152 -11.58 2.99 -21.05
CA PRO A 152 -11.46 2.98 -19.59
C PRO A 152 -12.83 2.73 -18.95
N SER A 153 -12.84 2.15 -17.74
CA SER A 153 -14.10 1.97 -17.01
C SER A 153 -14.77 3.31 -16.71
N VAL A 154 -16.10 3.34 -16.65
CA VAL A 154 -16.87 4.56 -16.32
C VAL A 154 -16.42 5.19 -15.00
N VAL A 155 -16.05 4.37 -14.01
CA VAL A 155 -15.54 4.85 -12.71
C VAL A 155 -14.17 5.53 -12.87
N GLN A 156 -13.30 4.99 -13.74
CA GLN A 156 -12.00 5.60 -14.02
C GLN A 156 -12.16 6.92 -14.79
N LEU A 157 -13.05 6.95 -15.78
CA LEU A 157 -13.38 8.18 -16.51
C LEU A 157 -13.98 9.24 -15.58
N ALA A 158 -14.94 8.87 -14.74
CA ALA A 158 -15.54 9.73 -13.73
C ALA A 158 -14.51 10.23 -12.70
N ALA A 159 -13.57 9.38 -12.28
CA ALA A 159 -12.50 9.80 -11.37
C ALA A 159 -11.59 10.85 -12.00
N ASN A 160 -11.26 10.72 -13.29
CA ASN A 160 -10.50 11.74 -14.00
C ASN A 160 -11.27 13.07 -14.09
N LEU A 161 -12.55 13.01 -14.48
CA LEU A 161 -13.41 14.19 -14.58
C LEU A 161 -13.61 14.88 -13.21
N TYR A 162 -13.84 14.10 -12.16
CA TYR A 162 -13.96 14.59 -10.79
C TYR A 162 -12.68 15.31 -10.33
N HIS A 163 -11.50 14.79 -10.68
CA HIS A 163 -10.25 15.46 -10.32
C HIS A 163 -10.01 16.77 -11.08
N LEU A 164 -10.48 16.86 -12.34
CA LEU A 164 -10.30 18.04 -13.18
C LEU A 164 -11.34 19.13 -12.91
N HIS A 165 -12.57 18.74 -12.60
CA HIS A 165 -13.72 19.63 -12.58
C HIS A 165 -14.53 19.57 -11.27
N GLY A 166 -14.22 18.65 -10.37
CA GLY A 166 -15.00 18.42 -9.16
C GLY A 166 -16.40 17.87 -9.44
N MET A 167 -17.32 18.12 -8.51
CA MET A 167 -18.73 17.71 -8.59
C MET A 167 -19.56 18.50 -9.61
N THR A 168 -19.04 19.62 -10.11
CA THR A 168 -19.82 20.54 -10.97
C THR A 168 -19.83 20.10 -12.43
N TRP A 169 -19.09 19.07 -12.82
CA TRP A 169 -19.10 18.58 -14.19
C TRP A 169 -20.52 18.12 -14.64
N PRO A 170 -20.95 18.42 -15.88
CA PRO A 170 -20.30 19.21 -16.93
C PRO A 170 -20.67 20.71 -16.89
N TRP A 171 -21.30 21.20 -15.82
CA TRP A 171 -21.76 22.59 -15.66
C TRP A 171 -20.74 23.58 -15.10
N PRO A 172 -20.66 24.81 -15.63
CA PRO A 172 -20.01 25.92 -14.94
C PRO A 172 -20.58 26.05 -13.52
N LYS A 173 -19.72 26.45 -12.57
CA LYS A 173 -20.12 26.64 -11.19
C LYS A 173 -21.30 27.61 -11.11
N GLY A 174 -22.37 27.23 -10.40
CA GLY A 174 -23.58 28.05 -10.28
C GLY A 174 -24.62 27.86 -11.40
N MET A 175 -24.44 26.92 -12.33
CA MET A 175 -25.48 26.47 -13.26
C MET A 175 -26.07 25.10 -12.88
N GLU A 176 -25.79 24.60 -11.68
CA GLU A 176 -26.19 23.26 -11.23
C GLU A 176 -27.71 23.04 -11.20
N ASP A 177 -28.48 24.11 -10.95
CA ASP A 177 -29.95 24.06 -10.86
C ASP A 177 -30.66 24.24 -12.21
N ARG A 178 -29.93 24.50 -13.30
CA ARG A 178 -30.58 24.57 -14.61
C ARG A 178 -31.03 23.18 -15.05
N PRO A 179 -32.32 22.99 -15.40
CA PRO A 179 -32.75 21.76 -16.03
C PRO A 179 -31.90 21.53 -17.26
N TRP A 180 -31.34 20.33 -17.38
CA TRP A 180 -30.48 19.99 -18.51
C TRP A 180 -31.30 20.06 -19.79
N GLU A 181 -31.01 21.05 -20.62
CA GLU A 181 -31.52 21.09 -21.99
C GLU A 181 -30.69 20.09 -22.80
N VAL A 182 -31.40 19.17 -23.47
CA VAL A 182 -30.82 18.17 -24.36
C VAL A 182 -29.87 18.88 -25.33
N PRO A 183 -28.60 18.44 -25.49
CA PRO A 183 -27.74 18.98 -26.52
C PRO A 183 -28.49 18.87 -27.84
N GLU A 184 -28.79 20.00 -28.46
CA GLU A 184 -29.61 20.01 -29.67
C GLU A 184 -28.91 19.31 -30.84
N HIS A 185 -27.60 19.07 -30.73
CA HIS A 185 -26.74 18.58 -31.81
C HIS A 185 -25.78 17.49 -31.34
N SER A 186 -25.73 16.39 -32.10
CA SER A 186 -24.82 15.27 -31.90
C SER A 186 -23.35 15.71 -31.98
N CYS A 187 -22.49 15.08 -31.18
CA CYS A 187 -21.05 15.28 -31.32
C CYS A 187 -20.53 14.56 -32.58
N PRO A 188 -19.52 15.11 -33.28
CA PRO A 188 -18.87 14.40 -34.37
C PRO A 188 -18.22 13.09 -33.90
N GLU A 189 -18.27 12.05 -34.73
CA GLU A 189 -17.74 10.71 -34.41
C GLU A 189 -16.26 10.71 -33.99
N ALA A 190 -15.46 11.64 -34.54
CA ALA A 190 -14.05 11.79 -34.19
C ALA A 190 -13.84 12.20 -32.73
N LEU A 191 -14.76 12.98 -32.17
CA LEU A 191 -14.71 13.58 -30.83
C LEU A 191 -16.08 13.42 -30.15
N PRO A 192 -16.45 12.19 -29.75
CA PRO A 192 -17.73 11.94 -29.11
C PRO A 192 -17.86 12.71 -27.80
N LEU A 193 -19.09 12.84 -27.32
CA LEU A 193 -19.40 13.48 -26.05
C LEU A 193 -18.50 12.97 -24.91
N ALA A 194 -18.05 13.88 -24.06
CA ALA A 194 -17.10 13.64 -22.97
C ALA A 194 -15.67 13.24 -23.41
N SER A 195 -15.33 13.34 -24.70
CA SER A 195 -13.94 13.15 -25.15
C SER A 195 -13.02 14.19 -24.53
N PRO A 196 -11.91 13.78 -23.89
CA PRO A 196 -10.88 14.71 -23.48
C PRO A 196 -10.16 15.25 -24.73
N VAL A 197 -9.90 16.54 -24.77
CA VAL A 197 -9.27 17.23 -25.89
C VAL A 197 -8.26 18.27 -25.42
N VAL A 198 -7.25 18.54 -26.24
CA VAL A 198 -6.29 19.62 -26.05
C VAL A 198 -6.47 20.62 -27.19
N TRP A 199 -6.57 21.90 -26.85
CA TRP A 199 -6.63 22.98 -27.82
C TRP A 199 -5.23 23.34 -28.33
N ILE A 200 -5.03 23.29 -29.65
CA ILE A 200 -3.75 23.49 -30.33
C ILE A 200 -3.62 24.91 -30.91
N GLY A 201 -4.74 25.58 -31.21
CA GLY A 201 -4.75 26.87 -31.91
C GLY A 201 -4.21 28.08 -31.14
N ALA A 202 -3.82 27.92 -29.86
CA ALA A 202 -3.50 29.04 -28.97
C ALA A 202 -2.03 29.48 -28.96
N GLU A 203 -1.25 29.25 -30.03
CA GLU A 203 0.20 29.55 -30.09
C GLU A 203 0.54 31.05 -29.85
N THR A 204 -0.43 31.96 -29.92
CA THR A 204 -0.19 33.41 -29.83
C THR A 204 -0.61 34.08 -28.52
N SER A 205 -1.03 33.35 -27.49
CA SER A 205 -1.33 33.97 -26.18
C SER A 205 -0.57 33.30 -25.03
N GLU A 206 0.34 34.05 -24.41
CA GLU A 206 1.28 33.60 -23.36
C GLU A 206 0.63 33.02 -22.09
N ASN A 207 -0.70 32.95 -22.00
CA ASN A 207 -1.41 32.61 -20.75
C ASN A 207 -2.32 31.38 -20.82
N HIS A 208 -2.45 30.72 -21.97
CA HIS A 208 -3.20 29.47 -22.06
C HIS A 208 -2.22 28.31 -22.04
N GLN A 209 -1.85 27.85 -20.83
CA GLN A 209 -1.42 26.45 -20.66
C GLN A 209 -2.37 25.57 -21.46
N LYS A 210 -1.87 24.54 -22.15
CA LYS A 210 -2.65 23.53 -22.88
C LYS A 210 -3.75 22.98 -21.96
N LYS A 211 -4.89 23.67 -21.89
CA LYS A 211 -5.98 23.33 -20.97
C LYS A 211 -6.55 22.04 -21.53
N LEU A 212 -6.57 21.00 -20.71
CA LEU A 212 -7.32 19.80 -21.02
C LEU A 212 -8.81 20.17 -20.96
N GLY A 213 -9.46 20.08 -22.11
CA GLY A 213 -10.88 20.34 -22.26
C GLY A 213 -11.67 19.04 -22.40
N VAL A 214 -12.98 19.13 -22.28
CA VAL A 214 -13.91 18.02 -22.49
C VAL A 214 -15.00 18.47 -23.44
N VAL A 215 -15.27 17.66 -24.48
CA VAL A 215 -16.35 17.92 -25.45
C VAL A 215 -17.70 17.75 -24.74
N ILE A 216 -18.57 18.76 -24.84
CA ILE A 216 -19.88 18.78 -24.17
C ILE A 216 -21.07 18.78 -25.14
N SER A 217 -20.89 19.17 -26.41
CA SER A 217 -21.94 19.16 -27.45
C SER A 217 -21.36 19.40 -28.84
N GLY A 218 -22.06 18.96 -29.88
CA GLY A 218 -21.88 19.47 -31.24
C GLY A 218 -22.47 20.89 -31.41
N VAL A 219 -22.32 21.45 -32.60
CA VAL A 219 -22.87 22.76 -32.99
C VAL A 219 -23.93 22.57 -34.08
N ALA A 220 -25.01 23.36 -34.05
CA ALA A 220 -26.02 23.40 -35.11
C ALA A 220 -25.38 23.59 -36.48
N GLU A 221 -25.70 22.69 -37.42
CA GLU A 221 -25.37 22.84 -38.84
C GLU A 221 -23.85 22.95 -39.14
N ASP A 222 -22.99 22.62 -38.18
CA ASP A 222 -21.53 22.71 -38.32
C ASP A 222 -20.84 21.51 -37.65
N ASP A 223 -20.62 20.45 -38.44
CA ASP A 223 -19.90 19.24 -38.03
C ASP A 223 -18.39 19.46 -37.87
N THR A 224 -17.90 20.64 -38.23
CA THR A 224 -16.49 21.03 -38.09
C THR A 224 -16.21 21.72 -36.78
N ARG A 225 -17.21 21.95 -35.92
CA ARG A 225 -17.07 22.59 -34.62
C ARG A 225 -17.73 21.81 -33.49
N VAL A 226 -17.17 21.96 -32.30
CA VAL A 226 -17.72 21.39 -31.05
C VAL A 226 -17.66 22.41 -29.93
N LEU A 227 -18.59 22.30 -28.99
CA LEU A 227 -18.52 22.98 -27.71
C LEU A 227 -17.61 22.17 -26.77
N VAL A 228 -16.54 22.82 -26.31
CA VAL A 228 -15.54 22.24 -25.41
C VAL A 228 -15.47 23.06 -24.14
N ARG A 229 -15.44 22.37 -23.00
CA ARG A 229 -15.29 23.00 -21.69
C ARG A 229 -13.85 22.89 -21.18
N PHE A 230 -13.26 24.02 -20.81
CA PHE A 230 -11.94 24.14 -20.18
C PHE A 230 -12.05 24.78 -18.79
N GLY A 231 -12.26 23.97 -17.76
CA GLY A 231 -12.47 24.48 -16.40
C GLY A 231 -13.83 25.17 -16.28
N GLU A 232 -13.89 26.48 -16.07
CA GLU A 232 -15.14 27.24 -16.01
C GLU A 232 -15.56 27.79 -17.39
N ASP A 233 -14.64 27.80 -18.37
CA ASP A 233 -14.87 28.36 -19.69
C ASP A 233 -15.49 27.32 -20.64
N VAL A 234 -16.54 27.70 -21.36
CA VAL A 234 -17.08 26.92 -22.49
C VAL A 234 -16.78 27.66 -23.78
N GLN A 235 -16.16 26.99 -24.74
CA GLN A 235 -15.75 27.57 -26.02
C GLN A 235 -16.23 26.71 -27.19
N GLN A 236 -16.63 27.38 -28.27
CA GLN A 236 -16.91 26.73 -29.54
C GLN A 236 -15.61 26.69 -30.36
N LEU A 237 -15.07 25.50 -30.61
CA LEU A 237 -13.78 25.32 -31.27
C LEU A 237 -13.88 24.45 -32.54
N PRO A 238 -13.11 24.76 -33.59
CA PRO A 238 -12.98 23.88 -34.75
C PRO A 238 -12.33 22.55 -34.39
N LEU A 239 -12.80 21.45 -34.99
CA LEU A 239 -12.22 20.12 -34.83
C LEU A 239 -10.73 20.09 -35.18
N ALA A 240 -10.32 20.86 -36.19
CA ALA A 240 -8.93 20.97 -36.61
C ALA A 240 -8.00 21.59 -35.54
N GLU A 241 -8.55 22.35 -34.59
CA GLU A 241 -7.81 22.94 -33.48
C GLU A 241 -7.78 22.05 -32.24
N LEU A 242 -8.47 20.92 -32.26
CA LEU A 242 -8.57 19.99 -31.15
C LEU A 242 -7.82 18.71 -31.48
N ARG A 243 -7.10 18.16 -30.50
CA ARG A 243 -6.60 16.79 -30.59
C ARG A 243 -6.88 16.03 -29.32
N LYS A 244 -7.00 14.71 -29.45
CA LYS A 244 -7.05 13.84 -28.28
C LYS A 244 -5.70 13.94 -27.55
N PRO A 245 -5.67 13.89 -26.21
CA PRO A 245 -4.44 13.93 -25.43
C PRO A 245 -3.41 12.88 -25.85
N ALA A 246 -3.86 11.73 -26.34
CA ALA A 246 -2.98 10.67 -26.88
C ALA A 246 -2.18 11.13 -28.12
N ASP A 247 -2.71 12.06 -28.91
CA ASP A 247 -2.12 12.54 -30.16
C ASP A 247 -1.22 13.77 -29.95
N VAL A 248 -1.26 14.37 -28.76
CA VAL A 248 -0.44 15.51 -28.35
C VAL A 248 0.41 15.05 -27.17
N GLN A 249 1.45 14.26 -27.41
CA GLN A 249 2.54 14.14 -26.44
C GLN A 249 3.57 15.23 -26.73
N PRO A 250 3.52 16.40 -26.07
CA PRO A 250 4.74 17.18 -25.89
C PRO A 250 5.76 16.29 -25.19
N ASP A 251 6.96 16.17 -25.77
CA ASP A 251 8.04 15.38 -25.21
C ASP A 251 8.26 15.78 -23.74
N LEU A 252 7.90 14.90 -22.81
CA LEU A 252 8.31 15.05 -21.42
C LEU A 252 9.84 15.03 -21.38
N PRO A 253 10.47 15.84 -20.51
CA PRO A 253 11.88 15.69 -20.24
C PRO A 253 12.16 14.23 -19.86
N LYS A 254 12.99 13.52 -20.64
CA LYS A 254 13.42 12.16 -20.25
C LYS A 254 14.09 12.27 -18.87
N PRO A 255 13.72 11.44 -17.88
CA PRO A 255 13.07 10.12 -17.96
C PRO A 255 11.55 10.03 -17.68
N PHE A 256 10.79 11.13 -17.66
CA PHE A 256 9.43 11.16 -17.10
C PHE A 256 8.29 10.75 -18.06
N LYS A 257 7.21 10.15 -17.55
CA LYS A 257 5.98 9.78 -18.28
C LYS A 257 4.72 10.26 -17.56
N ILE A 258 3.66 10.64 -18.29
CA ILE A 258 2.35 10.92 -17.66
C ILE A 258 1.85 9.67 -16.95
N GLY A 259 1.32 9.83 -15.73
CA GLY A 259 0.90 8.75 -14.84
C GLY A 259 2.03 8.14 -14.01
N GLN A 260 3.29 8.51 -14.28
CA GLN A 260 4.43 8.00 -13.52
C GLN A 260 4.41 8.58 -12.11
N LYS A 261 4.52 7.72 -11.10
CA LYS A 261 4.74 8.16 -9.73
C LYS A 261 6.10 8.86 -9.63
N VAL A 262 6.22 9.84 -8.76
CA VAL A 262 7.44 10.60 -8.46
C VAL A 262 7.49 10.94 -6.97
N HIS A 263 8.67 11.16 -6.43
CA HIS A 263 8.90 11.73 -5.10
C HIS A 263 9.44 13.15 -5.22
N PHE A 264 8.95 14.07 -4.39
CA PHE A 264 9.55 15.38 -4.25
C PHE A 264 10.85 15.29 -3.44
N ILE A 265 11.98 15.73 -4.00
CA ILE A 265 13.31 15.55 -3.37
C ILE A 265 13.99 16.84 -2.88
N ALA A 266 13.52 18.03 -3.27
CA ALA A 266 14.01 19.29 -2.69
C ALA A 266 13.23 20.55 -3.14
N GLY A 267 13.18 21.57 -2.29
CA GLY A 267 13.31 22.97 -2.75
C GLY A 267 12.15 23.94 -2.52
N SER A 268 11.10 23.60 -1.78
CA SER A 268 10.10 24.59 -1.34
C SER A 268 9.73 24.40 0.13
N THR A 269 9.34 25.49 0.80
CA THR A 269 9.02 25.51 2.24
C THR A 269 7.72 24.79 2.60
N ASP A 270 6.92 24.38 1.61
CA ASP A 270 5.52 24.00 1.80
C ASP A 270 5.23 22.52 1.47
N MET A 271 6.24 21.79 0.99
CA MET A 271 6.14 20.39 0.57
C MET A 271 7.06 19.53 1.43
N ASP A 272 6.58 18.39 1.91
CA ASP A 272 7.42 17.51 2.72
C ASP A 272 8.42 16.79 1.80
N GLU A 273 9.69 16.74 2.18
CA GLU A 273 10.67 15.91 1.48
C GLU A 273 10.15 14.46 1.42
N MET A 274 10.21 13.85 0.24
CA MET A 274 9.68 12.53 -0.10
C MET A 274 8.16 12.41 -0.31
N GLU A 275 7.40 13.52 -0.33
CA GLU A 275 5.97 13.45 -0.69
C GLU A 275 5.79 12.80 -2.07
N GLN A 276 4.92 11.79 -2.15
CA GLN A 276 4.63 11.08 -3.39
C GLN A 276 3.63 11.86 -4.24
N GLY A 277 3.95 12.01 -5.52
CA GLY A 277 3.09 12.63 -6.52
C GLY A 277 2.99 11.78 -7.78
N GLU A 278 2.08 12.17 -8.66
CA GLU A 278 1.90 11.57 -9.98
C GLU A 278 2.03 12.61 -11.07
N ILE A 279 2.81 12.32 -12.10
CA ILE A 279 3.01 13.24 -13.22
C ILE A 279 1.71 13.34 -14.02
N VAL A 280 1.12 14.54 -14.03
CA VAL A 280 -0.13 14.82 -14.76
C VAL A 280 0.17 15.30 -16.19
N GLY A 281 1.35 15.89 -16.41
CA GLY A 281 1.75 16.36 -17.73
C GLY A 281 2.92 17.35 -17.66
N PRO A 282 3.38 17.84 -18.82
CA PRO A 282 4.37 18.91 -18.86
C PRO A 282 3.74 20.24 -18.45
N GLY A 283 4.51 21.03 -17.72
CA GLY A 283 4.22 22.40 -17.39
C GLY A 283 5.05 23.39 -18.22
N PRO A 284 4.87 24.71 -18.01
CA PRO A 284 5.64 25.73 -18.70
C PRO A 284 7.13 25.65 -18.36
N ASN A 285 8.00 26.08 -19.28
CA ASN A 285 9.46 26.19 -19.10
C ASN A 285 10.17 24.87 -18.74
N SER A 286 9.76 23.75 -19.35
CA SER A 286 10.30 22.40 -19.06
C SER A 286 10.04 21.88 -17.64
N ASN A 287 9.15 22.54 -16.88
CA ASN A 287 8.65 22.00 -15.62
C ASN A 287 7.62 20.90 -15.88
N ILE A 288 7.24 20.20 -14.82
CA ILE A 288 6.35 19.04 -14.84
C ILE A 288 5.21 19.33 -13.84
N HIS A 289 3.97 19.20 -14.29
CA HIS A 289 2.81 19.22 -13.41
C HIS A 289 2.73 17.89 -12.68
N VAL A 290 2.84 17.93 -11.36
CA VAL A 290 2.79 16.76 -10.49
C VAL A 290 1.69 16.95 -9.47
N LYS A 291 0.82 15.95 -9.35
CA LYS A 291 -0.26 15.94 -8.36
C LYS A 291 0.21 15.21 -7.12
N PHE A 292 0.41 15.95 -6.05
CA PHE A 292 0.72 15.45 -4.71
C PHE A 292 -0.56 15.36 -3.86
N MET A 293 -0.46 14.86 -2.62
CA MET A 293 -1.60 14.81 -1.70
C MET A 293 -2.10 16.21 -1.34
N LYS A 294 -1.19 17.18 -1.19
CA LYS A 294 -1.53 18.58 -0.88
C LYS A 294 -2.09 19.37 -2.07
N GLY A 295 -1.99 18.84 -3.30
CA GLY A 295 -2.55 19.47 -4.50
C GLY A 295 -1.68 19.32 -5.74
N LEU A 296 -2.06 20.04 -6.80
CA LEU A 296 -1.29 20.12 -8.03
C LEU A 296 -0.13 21.11 -7.86
N CYS A 297 1.09 20.65 -8.09
CA CYS A 297 2.31 21.44 -8.01
C CYS A 297 3.04 21.46 -9.35
N LEU A 298 3.73 22.56 -9.63
CA LEU A 298 4.61 22.69 -10.77
C LEU A 298 6.05 22.49 -10.30
N CYS A 299 6.68 21.39 -10.72
CA CYS A 299 8.02 21.00 -10.26
C CYS A 299 9.02 21.00 -11.42
N SER A 300 10.24 21.44 -11.16
CA SER A 300 11.33 21.20 -12.11
C SER A 300 11.75 19.72 -12.08
N PRO A 301 12.26 19.16 -13.20
CA PRO A 301 12.76 17.79 -13.26
C PRO A 301 13.74 17.41 -12.14
N GLN A 302 14.55 18.35 -11.68
CA GLN A 302 15.56 18.16 -10.62
C GLN A 302 14.95 18.04 -9.22
N GLN A 303 13.69 18.43 -9.05
CA GLN A 303 12.97 18.33 -7.78
C GLN A 303 12.19 17.01 -7.66
N LEU A 304 12.24 16.17 -8.69
CA LEU A 304 11.49 14.94 -8.78
C LEU A 304 12.44 13.75 -8.92
N ALA A 305 12.26 12.75 -8.07
CA ALA A 305 12.84 11.43 -8.28
C ALA A 305 11.74 10.48 -8.76
N ILE A 306 12.00 9.69 -9.80
CA ILE A 306 11.13 8.57 -10.14
C ILE A 306 11.33 7.52 -9.04
N PRO A 307 10.33 7.17 -8.21
CA PRO A 307 10.34 5.94 -7.46
C PRO A 307 10.63 4.84 -8.47
N HIS A 308 11.68 4.08 -8.22
CA HIS A 308 11.82 2.81 -8.89
C HIS A 308 10.52 2.04 -8.66
N GLU A 309 9.66 1.98 -9.69
CA GLU A 309 8.44 1.19 -9.69
C GLU A 309 8.86 -0.26 -9.84
N ASP A 310 9.35 -0.79 -8.72
CA ASP A 310 9.14 -2.15 -8.27
C ASP A 310 9.02 -2.06 -6.74
N ALA A 311 7.77 -2.19 -6.29
CA ALA A 311 7.36 -3.22 -5.34
C ALA A 311 6.61 -2.80 -4.05
N ASN A 312 5.27 -2.84 -4.18
CA ASN A 312 4.40 -3.53 -3.23
C ASN A 312 4.45 -5.08 -3.38
N ASP A 313 5.32 -5.57 -4.27
CA ASP A 313 5.70 -6.96 -4.37
C ASP A 313 6.77 -7.26 -3.29
N ILE A 314 6.94 -8.52 -2.95
CA ILE A 314 7.96 -8.96 -1.99
C ILE A 314 9.39 -8.70 -2.53
N SER A 315 9.52 -8.21 -3.78
CA SER A 315 10.76 -7.90 -4.48
C SER A 315 11.46 -6.57 -4.12
N SER A 316 10.78 -5.55 -3.58
CA SER A 316 11.47 -4.37 -2.96
C SER A 316 12.20 -4.78 -1.69
N VAL A 317 11.87 -5.97 -1.20
CA VAL A 317 12.50 -6.65 -0.09
C VAL A 317 13.55 -7.61 -0.59
N LEU A 318 14.07 -7.49 -1.82
CA LEU A 318 15.10 -8.38 -2.31
C LEU A 318 16.37 -7.61 -2.69
N GLU A 319 17.44 -7.77 -1.90
CA GLU A 319 18.77 -7.44 -2.40
C GLU A 319 19.17 -8.51 -3.40
N GLN A 320 19.37 -8.11 -4.66
CA GLN A 320 19.90 -8.99 -5.69
C GLN A 320 21.43 -8.98 -5.62
N LEU A 321 22.00 -10.11 -5.21
CA LEU A 321 23.43 -10.34 -5.12
C LEU A 321 23.88 -11.18 -6.30
N HIS A 322 24.90 -10.70 -7.02
CA HIS A 322 25.57 -11.48 -8.05
C HIS A 322 26.79 -12.13 -7.43
N VAL A 323 26.74 -13.43 -7.21
CA VAL A 323 27.78 -14.17 -6.49
C VAL A 323 28.54 -15.06 -7.49
N PRO A 324 29.75 -14.64 -7.91
CA PRO A 324 30.58 -15.45 -8.80
C PRO A 324 31.25 -16.59 -8.02
N LEU A 325 30.86 -17.82 -8.32
CA LEU A 325 31.42 -19.05 -7.76
C LEU A 325 32.29 -19.78 -8.79
N ARG A 326 33.61 -19.62 -8.72
CA ARG A 326 34.57 -20.29 -9.62
C ARG A 326 35.04 -21.61 -9.02
N ARG A 327 34.71 -22.75 -9.63
CA ARG A 327 35.18 -24.06 -9.10
C ARG A 327 36.61 -24.35 -9.54
N GLU A 328 37.44 -24.83 -8.61
CA GLU A 328 38.69 -25.51 -8.98
C GLU A 328 38.39 -26.98 -9.33
N PRO A 329 39.18 -27.61 -10.22
CA PRO A 329 38.98 -29.01 -10.56
C PRO A 329 38.97 -29.95 -9.35
N GLY A 330 37.83 -30.63 -9.15
CA GLY A 330 37.64 -31.61 -8.08
C GLY A 330 37.11 -31.03 -6.76
N GLU A 331 36.91 -29.72 -6.67
CA GLU A 331 36.35 -29.08 -5.47
C GLU A 331 34.81 -29.08 -5.50
N SER A 332 34.18 -29.32 -4.35
CA SER A 332 32.72 -29.23 -4.22
C SER A 332 32.26 -27.77 -4.16
N LEU A 333 31.01 -27.50 -4.55
CA LEU A 333 30.44 -26.15 -4.47
C LEU A 333 30.40 -25.64 -3.01
N GLY A 334 30.25 -26.54 -2.03
CA GLY A 334 30.09 -26.20 -0.63
C GLY A 334 28.70 -25.65 -0.27
N ILE A 335 27.70 -25.86 -1.14
CA ILE A 335 26.32 -25.39 -0.95
C ILE A 335 25.36 -26.57 -1.12
N VAL A 336 24.47 -26.75 -0.15
CA VAL A 336 23.32 -27.66 -0.27
C VAL A 336 22.10 -26.85 -0.70
N LEU A 337 21.51 -27.20 -1.84
CA LEU A 337 20.37 -26.52 -2.44
C LEU A 337 19.11 -27.38 -2.33
N ASN A 338 17.97 -26.75 -2.07
CA ASN A 338 16.64 -27.35 -2.13
C ASN A 338 15.77 -26.59 -3.15
N HIS A 339 14.74 -27.23 -3.70
CA HIS A 339 13.67 -26.49 -4.38
C HIS A 339 12.94 -25.62 -3.37
N LEU A 340 12.83 -24.31 -3.64
CA LEU A 340 11.91 -23.44 -2.91
C LEU A 340 10.51 -23.56 -3.52
N ASP A 341 10.47 -23.41 -4.84
CA ASP A 341 9.32 -23.57 -5.72
C ASP A 341 9.80 -23.97 -7.14
N GLU A 342 8.90 -23.94 -8.12
CA GLU A 342 9.25 -24.27 -9.52
C GLU A 342 10.26 -23.28 -10.13
N SER A 343 10.35 -22.06 -9.61
CA SER A 343 11.12 -20.96 -10.17
C SER A 343 12.46 -20.68 -9.48
N ALA A 344 12.64 -21.14 -8.23
CA ALA A 344 13.77 -20.78 -7.38
C ALA A 344 14.38 -21.96 -6.60
N LEU A 345 15.68 -21.86 -6.30
CA LEU A 345 16.36 -22.75 -5.35
C LEU A 345 16.62 -22.03 -4.02
N LEU A 346 16.52 -22.74 -2.91
CA LEU A 346 16.86 -22.27 -1.58
C LEU A 346 18.23 -22.81 -1.17
N VAL A 347 19.12 -21.93 -0.73
CA VAL A 347 20.35 -22.32 -0.03
C VAL A 347 19.97 -22.88 1.33
N LYS A 348 20.02 -24.19 1.49
CA LYS A 348 19.64 -24.87 2.74
C LYS A 348 20.78 -24.83 3.77
N GLU A 349 22.00 -25.08 3.31
CA GLU A 349 23.18 -25.24 4.17
C GLU A 349 24.43 -24.84 3.39
N ILE A 350 25.39 -24.24 4.10
CA ILE A 350 26.75 -23.98 3.59
C ILE A 350 27.67 -24.96 4.31
N LEU A 351 28.39 -25.77 3.55
CA LEU A 351 29.34 -26.73 4.12
C LEU A 351 30.63 -25.98 4.49
N ASP A 352 31.29 -26.42 5.57
CA ASP A 352 32.59 -25.89 6.00
C ASP A 352 33.75 -26.22 5.01
N THR A 353 33.43 -26.90 3.92
CA THR A 353 34.36 -27.30 2.85
C THR A 353 33.83 -26.84 1.50
N GLY A 354 34.73 -26.69 0.53
CA GLY A 354 34.39 -26.32 -0.84
C GLY A 354 34.48 -24.81 -1.11
N TYR A 355 34.16 -24.45 -2.35
CA TYR A 355 34.47 -23.11 -2.86
C TYR A 355 33.66 -22.01 -2.19
N GLN A 356 32.39 -22.25 -1.84
CA GLN A 356 31.56 -21.24 -1.19
C GLN A 356 32.19 -20.73 0.11
N HIS A 357 32.83 -21.62 0.88
CA HIS A 357 33.52 -21.24 2.11
C HIS A 357 34.68 -20.28 1.82
N LYS A 358 35.54 -20.60 0.84
CA LYS A 358 36.63 -19.72 0.39
C LYS A 358 36.11 -18.37 -0.11
N HIS A 359 35.04 -18.37 -0.91
CA HIS A 359 34.39 -17.16 -1.40
C HIS A 359 33.91 -16.27 -0.25
N ASN A 360 33.16 -16.84 0.70
CA ASN A 360 32.68 -16.11 1.87
C ASN A 360 33.82 -15.56 2.73
N ALA A 361 34.90 -16.33 2.91
CA ALA A 361 36.07 -15.92 3.69
C ALA A 361 36.86 -14.78 3.03
N ALA A 362 36.85 -14.69 1.70
CA ALA A 362 37.51 -13.62 0.96
C ALA A 362 36.75 -12.27 0.99
N LEU A 363 35.45 -12.30 1.30
CA LEU A 363 34.61 -11.10 1.34
C LEU A 363 34.75 -10.37 2.68
N GLN A 364 35.21 -9.11 2.64
CA GLN A 364 35.26 -8.24 3.81
C GLN A 364 33.86 -7.80 4.27
N ASN A 365 32.93 -7.63 3.33
CA ASN A 365 31.55 -7.26 3.64
C ASN A 365 30.70 -8.52 3.86
N PRO A 366 30.22 -8.79 5.10
CA PRO A 366 29.40 -9.95 5.37
C PRO A 366 28.09 -9.97 4.58
N ALA A 367 27.56 -8.81 4.19
CA ALA A 367 26.32 -8.71 3.41
C ALA A 367 26.42 -9.39 2.04
N LEU A 368 27.62 -9.48 1.46
CA LEU A 368 27.84 -10.09 0.15
C LEU A 368 28.06 -11.62 0.22
N GLN A 369 28.20 -12.19 1.42
CA GLN A 369 28.41 -13.63 1.60
C GLN A 369 27.14 -14.41 1.29
N VAL A 370 27.24 -15.60 0.68
CA VAL A 370 26.08 -16.52 0.52
C VAL A 370 25.79 -17.21 1.83
N ARG A 371 24.52 -17.36 2.18
CA ARG A 371 24.07 -17.84 3.49
C ARG A 371 22.87 -18.78 3.35
N PRO A 372 22.62 -19.66 4.33
CA PRO A 372 21.37 -20.39 4.42
C PRO A 372 20.17 -19.42 4.41
N GLY A 373 19.16 -19.74 3.60
CA GLY A 373 17.98 -18.89 3.38
C GLY A 373 18.02 -18.06 2.10
N ASP A 374 19.19 -17.93 1.44
CA ASP A 374 19.31 -17.23 0.17
C ASP A 374 18.52 -17.93 -0.94
N ARG A 375 17.83 -17.14 -1.78
CA ARG A 375 17.09 -17.67 -2.94
C ARG A 375 17.93 -17.50 -4.19
N VAL A 376 18.27 -18.58 -4.85
CA VAL A 376 18.92 -18.55 -6.16
C VAL A 376 17.82 -18.45 -7.22
N MET A 377 17.74 -17.28 -7.86
CA MET A 377 16.72 -17.00 -8.88
C MET A 377 17.23 -17.27 -10.29
N ALA A 378 18.55 -17.24 -10.49
CA ALA A 378 19.15 -17.69 -11.73
C ALA A 378 20.55 -18.27 -11.51
N VAL A 379 20.97 -19.12 -12.44
CA VAL A 379 22.34 -19.64 -12.55
C VAL A 379 22.87 -19.32 -13.94
N ILE A 380 24.08 -18.78 -14.01
CA ILE A 380 24.76 -18.44 -15.26
C ILE A 380 26.02 -19.29 -15.37
N ASP A 381 26.20 -19.95 -16.51
CA ASP A 381 27.45 -20.59 -16.87
C ASP A 381 28.48 -19.51 -17.26
N ALA A 382 29.52 -19.33 -16.46
CA ALA A 382 30.56 -18.33 -16.71
C ALA A 382 31.77 -18.89 -17.47
N SER A 383 31.72 -20.14 -17.94
CA SER A 383 32.75 -20.71 -18.84
C SER A 383 32.67 -20.15 -20.25
N VAL A 384 31.49 -19.64 -20.65
CA VAL A 384 31.29 -19.00 -21.95
C VAL A 384 31.63 -17.49 -21.90
N PRO A 385 32.01 -16.89 -23.05
CA PRO A 385 32.23 -15.45 -23.16
C PRO A 385 31.03 -14.64 -22.63
N GLU A 386 31.29 -13.46 -22.07
CA GLU A 386 30.24 -12.65 -21.44
C GLU A 386 29.07 -12.31 -22.37
N SER A 387 29.33 -12.13 -23.67
CA SER A 387 28.30 -11.90 -24.70
C SER A 387 27.38 -13.10 -24.96
N GLU A 388 27.79 -14.30 -24.57
CA GLU A 388 27.05 -15.56 -24.77
C GLU A 388 26.42 -16.08 -23.48
N ARG A 389 26.59 -15.36 -22.36
CA ARG A 389 26.03 -15.78 -21.07
C ARG A 389 24.52 -15.60 -21.07
N VAL A 390 23.82 -16.74 -21.01
CA VAL A 390 22.36 -16.76 -20.86
C VAL A 390 22.02 -17.24 -19.44
N PRO A 391 21.34 -16.42 -18.61
CA PRO A 391 20.88 -16.86 -17.30
C PRO A 391 19.80 -17.92 -17.45
N VAL A 392 19.91 -19.01 -16.67
CA VAL A 392 18.83 -19.99 -16.51
C VAL A 392 18.01 -19.58 -15.29
N LEU A 393 16.78 -19.11 -15.52
CA LEU A 393 15.84 -18.62 -14.50
C LEU A 393 14.45 -19.24 -14.68
N GLY A 394 13.60 -19.16 -13.66
CA GLY A 394 12.19 -19.58 -13.73
C GLY A 394 11.95 -21.10 -13.77
N ASN A 395 13.01 -21.92 -13.69
CA ASN A 395 12.92 -23.38 -13.63
C ASN A 395 14.03 -23.95 -12.74
N SER A 396 13.67 -24.37 -11.52
CA SER A 396 14.62 -24.86 -10.52
C SER A 396 15.29 -26.20 -10.90
N ASN A 397 14.62 -27.05 -11.70
CA ASN A 397 15.23 -28.26 -12.26
C ASN A 397 16.30 -27.93 -13.30
N ALA A 398 16.01 -27.00 -14.22
CA ALA A 398 16.99 -26.56 -15.22
C ALA A 398 18.20 -25.89 -14.56
N MET A 399 17.99 -25.10 -13.51
CA MET A 399 19.08 -24.55 -12.69
C MET A 399 19.94 -25.65 -12.06
N LEU A 400 19.33 -26.69 -11.46
CA LEU A 400 20.07 -27.82 -10.90
C LEU A 400 20.83 -28.60 -11.98
N GLU A 401 20.26 -28.77 -13.17
CA GLU A 401 20.95 -29.42 -14.30
C GLU A 401 22.23 -28.64 -14.67
N VAL A 402 22.15 -27.30 -14.74
CA VAL A 402 23.34 -26.45 -14.92
C VAL A 402 24.30 -26.61 -13.75
N ILE A 403 23.84 -26.67 -12.50
CA ILE A 403 24.74 -26.81 -11.35
C ILE A 403 25.47 -28.17 -11.33
N THR A 404 24.80 -29.23 -11.79
CA THR A 404 25.22 -30.64 -11.65
C THR A 404 25.82 -31.27 -12.90
N ARG A 405 25.72 -30.62 -14.08
CA ARG A 405 26.29 -31.12 -15.34
C ARG A 405 27.73 -31.57 -15.18
N ASP A 406 28.13 -32.70 -15.76
CA ASP A 406 29.48 -33.28 -15.57
C ASP A 406 30.63 -32.34 -15.98
N LYS A 407 30.41 -31.45 -16.95
CA LYS A 407 31.37 -30.40 -17.32
C LYS A 407 31.59 -29.36 -16.21
N ASN A 408 30.64 -29.25 -15.29
CA ASN A 408 30.58 -28.18 -14.30
C ASN A 408 31.27 -28.52 -12.98
N ARG A 409 32.01 -29.63 -12.89
CA ARG A 409 32.98 -29.84 -11.80
C ARG A 409 34.12 -28.81 -11.81
N ILE A 410 34.32 -28.11 -12.93
CA ILE A 410 35.35 -27.08 -13.17
C ILE A 410 34.80 -25.76 -13.68
N THR A 411 33.57 -25.74 -14.16
CA THR A 411 32.96 -24.53 -14.75
C THR A 411 32.70 -23.48 -13.67
N PRO A 412 33.15 -22.24 -13.86
CA PRO A 412 32.73 -21.14 -13.02
C PRO A 412 31.24 -20.86 -13.24
N LEU A 413 30.49 -20.68 -12.16
CA LEU A 413 29.06 -20.36 -12.17
C LEU A 413 28.84 -18.99 -11.52
N ILE A 414 27.89 -18.22 -12.00
CA ILE A 414 27.43 -17.01 -11.31
C ILE A 414 26.01 -17.28 -10.82
N PHE A 415 25.82 -17.15 -9.52
CA PHE A 415 24.52 -17.27 -8.89
C PHE A 415 23.90 -15.87 -8.81
N VAL A 416 22.70 -15.72 -9.35
CA VAL A 416 21.87 -14.54 -9.16
C VAL A 416 21.00 -14.84 -7.94
N ILE A 417 21.44 -14.33 -6.80
CA ILE A 417 20.80 -14.56 -5.51
C ILE A 417 19.91 -13.37 -5.19
N THR A 418 18.77 -13.66 -4.60
CA THR A 418 17.75 -12.68 -4.28
C THR A 418 17.40 -12.93 -2.82
N ARG A 419 17.88 -12.04 -1.95
CA ARG A 419 17.77 -12.21 -0.49
C ARG A 419 16.62 -11.37 0.03
N LEU A 420 15.61 -12.02 0.63
CA LEU A 420 14.58 -11.34 1.43
C LEU A 420 15.27 -10.48 2.50
N LEU A 421 15.04 -9.17 2.45
CA LEU A 421 16.03 -8.11 2.62
C LEU A 421 16.85 -8.26 3.89
N GLY A 422 18.10 -7.88 3.66
CA GLY A 422 19.13 -7.55 4.63
C GLY A 422 20.05 -8.72 4.95
N PRO A 423 21.34 -8.45 5.23
CA PRO A 423 22.21 -9.45 5.85
C PRO A 423 21.45 -10.08 7.02
N PRO A 424 21.51 -11.41 7.25
CA PRO A 424 20.80 -12.01 8.37
C PRO A 424 21.12 -11.23 9.62
N LEU A 425 20.02 -10.71 10.16
CA LEU A 425 20.04 -9.87 11.32
C LEU A 425 20.76 -10.61 12.43
N ARG A 426 21.68 -9.91 13.09
CA ARG A 426 22.49 -10.45 14.19
C ARG A 426 21.64 -11.00 15.35
N PHE A 427 20.40 -10.53 15.48
CA PHE A 427 19.48 -10.90 16.55
C PHE A 427 18.15 -11.48 16.00
N LYS A 428 17.63 -12.52 16.65
CA LYS A 428 16.34 -13.16 16.31
C LYS A 428 15.20 -12.56 17.14
N VAL A 429 13.96 -12.72 16.67
CA VAL A 429 12.76 -12.44 17.48
C VAL A 429 12.79 -13.27 18.77
N GLY A 430 12.54 -12.62 19.90
CA GLY A 430 12.64 -13.18 21.24
C GLY A 430 14.02 -13.02 21.90
N GLN A 431 15.04 -12.59 21.15
CA GLN A 431 16.40 -12.45 21.68
C GLN A 431 16.58 -11.14 22.47
N ARG A 432 17.35 -11.22 23.56
CA ARG A 432 17.74 -10.04 24.36
C ARG A 432 18.80 -9.20 23.68
N VAL A 433 18.54 -7.90 23.67
CA VAL A 433 19.41 -6.88 23.08
C VAL A 433 19.49 -5.66 23.99
N LYS A 434 20.51 -4.82 23.80
CA LYS A 434 20.49 -3.43 24.25
C LYS A 434 20.31 -2.55 23.03
N ALA A 435 19.34 -1.64 23.06
CA ALA A 435 19.11 -0.65 22.03
C ALA A 435 19.72 0.68 22.46
N ASN A 436 20.35 1.40 21.53
CA ASN A 436 20.82 2.75 21.78
C ASN A 436 19.63 3.72 21.67
N CYS A 437 19.26 4.34 22.79
CA CYS A 437 18.13 5.27 22.91
C CYS A 437 18.58 6.74 22.89
N GLY A 438 19.74 7.04 22.29
CA GLY A 438 20.29 8.39 22.20
C GLY A 438 20.75 8.90 23.57
N ASP A 439 20.23 10.06 24.00
CA ASP A 439 20.60 10.70 25.27
C ASP A 439 20.22 9.87 26.51
N GLN A 440 19.29 8.92 26.36
CA GLN A 440 18.92 7.97 27.42
C GLN A 440 19.92 6.81 27.57
N GLY A 441 20.93 6.75 26.70
CA GLY A 441 21.93 5.69 26.70
C GLY A 441 21.41 4.35 26.18
N TRP A 442 22.06 3.27 26.62
CA TRP A 442 21.70 1.91 26.23
C TRP A 442 20.59 1.35 27.12
N GLY A 443 19.43 1.05 26.55
CA GLY A 443 18.34 0.40 27.25
C GLY A 443 18.23 -1.09 26.89
N HIS A 444 17.88 -1.93 27.86
CA HIS A 444 17.63 -3.35 27.63
C HIS A 444 16.24 -3.59 27.03
N GLY A 445 16.17 -4.57 26.14
CA GLY A 445 14.91 -4.98 25.54
C GLY A 445 14.99 -6.33 24.85
N THR A 446 13.87 -6.71 24.25
CA THR A 446 13.70 -7.97 23.52
C THR A 446 13.22 -7.67 22.10
N VAL A 447 13.84 -8.27 21.09
CA VAL A 447 13.40 -8.13 19.70
C VAL A 447 12.01 -8.75 19.55
N VAL A 448 11.00 -7.94 19.22
CA VAL A 448 9.60 -8.40 19.05
C VAL A 448 9.21 -8.58 17.59
N ALA A 449 9.87 -7.85 16.69
CA ALA A 449 9.70 -8.01 15.26
C ALA A 449 10.97 -7.58 14.52
N VAL A 450 11.08 -8.02 13.27
CA VAL A 450 12.16 -7.65 12.35
C VAL A 450 11.58 -7.04 11.08
N TRP A 451 12.34 -6.16 10.43
CA TRP A 451 11.95 -5.47 9.19
C TRP A 451 10.59 -4.76 9.25
N THR A 452 10.28 -4.15 10.40
CA THR A 452 9.00 -3.49 10.65
C THR A 452 8.99 -2.08 10.06
N VAL A 453 7.87 -1.69 9.44
CA VAL A 453 7.63 -0.34 8.94
C VAL A 453 7.26 0.54 10.16
N GLY A 454 8.06 1.56 10.44
CA GLY A 454 7.77 2.52 11.51
C GLY A 454 6.77 3.60 11.05
N ASN A 455 6.77 4.76 11.70
CA ASN A 455 5.98 5.94 11.29
C ASN A 455 6.38 6.56 9.92
N GLY A 456 7.15 5.84 9.11
CA GLY A 456 7.58 6.24 7.78
C GLY A 456 7.78 5.02 6.89
N THR A 457 8.05 5.23 5.60
CA THR A 457 8.15 4.16 4.59
C THR A 457 9.40 3.28 4.71
N ILE A 458 10.39 3.69 5.51
CA ILE A 458 11.66 2.96 5.66
C ILE A 458 11.51 1.83 6.68
N LYS A 459 11.70 0.58 6.22
CA LYS A 459 11.76 -0.60 7.09
C LYS A 459 12.93 -0.51 8.05
N LYS A 460 12.68 -0.85 9.31
CA LYS A 460 13.68 -0.87 10.38
C LYS A 460 14.04 -2.32 10.72
N PRO A 461 15.33 -2.67 10.85
CA PRO A 461 15.77 -4.05 11.07
C PRO A 461 15.15 -4.68 12.32
N TYR A 462 14.99 -3.93 13.41
CA TYR A 462 14.44 -4.44 14.66
C TYR A 462 13.39 -3.51 15.25
N ALA A 463 12.25 -4.10 15.64
CA ALA A 463 11.38 -3.55 16.66
C ALA A 463 11.72 -4.21 17.99
N ILE A 464 12.07 -3.41 18.99
CA ILE A 464 12.60 -3.88 20.28
C ILE A 464 11.65 -3.41 21.37
N LYS A 465 11.02 -4.34 22.09
CA LYS A 465 10.24 -4.03 23.29
C LYS A 465 11.21 -3.84 24.45
N MET A 466 11.34 -2.61 24.92
CA MET A 466 12.16 -2.24 26.06
C MET A 466 11.55 -2.79 27.34
N ASP A 467 12.39 -3.00 28.36
CA ASP A 467 11.93 -3.45 29.68
C ASP A 467 11.00 -2.43 30.37
N SER A 468 11.10 -1.16 29.97
CA SER A 468 10.17 -0.08 30.35
C SER A 468 8.81 -0.13 29.64
N ALA A 469 8.52 -1.22 28.91
CA ALA A 469 7.32 -1.47 28.09
C ALA A 469 7.16 -0.64 26.80
N ASN A 470 8.04 0.31 26.51
CA ASN A 470 8.04 1.04 25.24
C ASN A 470 8.63 0.20 24.09
N ILE A 471 8.18 0.41 22.85
CA ILE A 471 8.81 -0.19 21.67
C ILE A 471 9.71 0.85 21.00
N VAL A 472 10.98 0.49 20.77
CA VAL A 472 11.94 1.30 20.02
C VAL A 472 12.32 0.60 18.73
N MET A 473 12.65 1.39 17.71
CA MET A 473 13.01 0.89 16.38
C MET A 473 14.49 1.16 16.14
N ALA A 474 15.30 0.11 15.95
CA ALA A 474 16.71 0.28 15.62
C ALA A 474 16.85 0.74 14.15
N PRO A 475 17.54 1.86 13.85
CA PRO A 475 17.63 2.37 12.50
C PRO A 475 18.53 1.53 11.57
N ALA A 476 19.48 0.79 12.12
CA ALA A 476 20.38 -0.10 11.39
C ALA A 476 20.78 -1.31 12.25
N ASP A 477 21.19 -2.41 11.62
CA ASP A 477 21.80 -3.55 12.30
C ASP A 477 23.30 -3.33 12.49
N SER A 478 23.67 -2.44 13.42
CA SER A 478 25.06 -2.13 13.76
C SER A 478 25.26 -2.06 15.27
N ASP A 479 26.49 -2.27 15.75
CA ASP A 479 26.84 -2.14 17.16
C ASP A 479 26.65 -0.72 17.72
N VAL A 480 26.44 0.28 16.87
CA VAL A 480 26.11 1.65 17.28
C VAL A 480 24.63 1.77 17.65
N CYS A 481 23.76 0.94 17.06
CA CYS A 481 22.31 1.01 17.25
C CYS A 481 21.79 -0.08 18.18
N VAL A 482 22.35 -1.28 18.08
CA VAL A 482 21.86 -2.47 18.78
C VAL A 482 23.01 -3.44 19.04
N VAL A 483 23.16 -3.82 20.30
CA VAL A 483 24.16 -4.79 20.75
C VAL A 483 23.49 -5.94 21.49
N ARG A 484 24.23 -7.02 21.73
CA ARG A 484 23.75 -8.16 22.49
C ARG A 484 23.36 -7.74 23.92
N GLY A 485 22.22 -8.23 24.40
CA GLY A 485 21.75 -8.04 25.77
C GLY A 485 22.59 -8.79 26.79
N ASP A 486 22.30 -8.56 28.06
CA ASP A 486 22.75 -9.45 29.14
C ASP A 486 21.84 -10.71 29.17
N PRO A 487 22.32 -11.86 29.64
CA PRO A 487 21.49 -13.07 29.74
C PRO A 487 20.27 -12.82 30.64
N ARG A 488 19.10 -13.40 30.31
CA ARG A 488 17.88 -13.23 31.13
C ARG A 488 17.99 -13.86 32.51
N PHE A 489 18.72 -14.96 32.61
CA PHE A 489 18.86 -15.74 33.84
C PHE A 489 20.32 -15.83 34.29
N SER A 490 20.51 -15.78 35.60
CA SER A 490 21.78 -15.93 36.30
C SER A 490 21.95 -17.34 36.84
N VAL A 491 23.19 -17.71 37.19
CA VAL A 491 23.47 -18.98 37.88
C VAL A 491 22.73 -19.02 39.22
N GLY A 492 22.00 -20.10 39.47
CA GLY A 492 21.13 -20.26 40.64
C GLY A 492 19.66 -19.92 40.39
N ASP A 493 19.33 -19.25 39.28
CA ASP A 493 17.95 -18.93 38.96
C ASP A 493 17.15 -20.20 38.65
N ILE A 494 15.90 -20.20 39.09
CA ILE A 494 14.95 -21.27 38.81
C ILE A 494 14.19 -20.91 37.54
N VAL A 495 14.21 -21.80 36.56
CA VAL A 495 13.62 -21.60 35.22
C VAL A 495 12.81 -22.81 34.79
N MET A 496 12.13 -22.65 33.66
CA MET A 496 11.44 -23.72 32.95
C MET A 496 12.18 -24.01 31.66
N ALA A 497 12.73 -25.21 31.53
CA ALA A 497 13.48 -25.67 30.37
C ALA A 497 12.63 -26.58 29.49
N ARG A 498 12.69 -26.40 28.17
CA ARG A 498 11.99 -27.28 27.23
C ARG A 498 12.66 -28.66 27.15
N ARG A 499 11.86 -29.71 27.30
CA ARG A 499 12.18 -31.12 27.06
C ARG A 499 11.21 -31.71 26.05
N SER A 500 11.36 -33.01 25.76
CA SER A 500 10.50 -33.74 24.81
C SER A 500 9.02 -33.77 25.22
N ARG A 501 8.72 -33.71 26.52
CA ARG A 501 7.35 -33.76 27.07
C ARG A 501 6.73 -32.40 27.37
N GLY A 502 7.43 -31.30 27.13
CA GLY A 502 6.99 -29.95 27.48
C GLY A 502 8.05 -29.17 28.26
N TYR A 503 7.63 -28.20 29.06
CA TYR A 503 8.54 -27.42 29.90
C TYR A 503 8.61 -28.02 31.31
N GLU A 504 9.83 -28.20 31.80
CA GLU A 504 10.10 -28.74 33.14
C GLU A 504 10.95 -27.78 33.96
N LYS A 505 10.77 -27.78 35.28
CA LYS A 505 11.47 -26.86 36.19
C LYS A 505 12.93 -27.29 36.38
N GLY A 506 13.85 -26.33 36.38
CA GLY A 506 15.28 -26.56 36.61
C GLY A 506 15.98 -25.34 37.21
N VAL A 507 17.25 -25.51 37.58
CA VAL A 507 18.12 -24.46 38.16
C VAL A 507 19.29 -24.23 37.20
N ILE A 508 19.56 -22.98 36.84
CA ILE A 508 20.72 -22.62 36.00
C ILE A 508 22.01 -22.96 36.75
N LEU A 509 22.85 -23.81 36.17
CA LEU A 509 24.18 -24.13 36.68
C LEU A 509 25.27 -23.26 36.05
N GLU A 510 25.12 -22.93 34.77
CA GLU A 510 26.15 -22.26 33.97
C GLU A 510 25.50 -21.46 32.83
N VAL A 511 26.05 -20.27 32.57
CA VAL A 511 25.68 -19.42 31.42
C VAL A 511 26.86 -19.37 30.47
N GLN A 512 26.70 -19.88 29.25
CA GLN A 512 27.73 -19.91 28.23
C GLN A 512 27.45 -18.85 27.16
N SER A 513 28.49 -18.09 26.80
CA SER A 513 28.41 -17.09 25.73
C SER A 513 28.85 -17.70 24.40
N LYS A 514 27.97 -17.72 23.38
CA LYS A 514 28.27 -18.26 22.04
C LYS A 514 27.86 -17.26 20.96
N GLY A 515 28.82 -16.53 20.40
CA GLY A 515 28.57 -15.49 19.39
C GLY A 515 27.60 -14.44 19.92
N ASN A 516 26.45 -14.25 19.26
CA ASN A 516 25.43 -13.29 19.70
C ASN A 516 24.41 -13.85 20.69
N THR A 517 24.53 -15.12 21.10
CA THR A 517 23.55 -15.82 21.93
C THR A 517 24.15 -16.26 23.27
N PHE A 518 23.27 -16.58 24.23
CA PHE A 518 23.62 -17.29 25.46
C PHE A 518 23.01 -18.67 25.44
N ALA A 519 23.74 -19.65 25.98
CA ALA A 519 23.23 -20.99 26.25
C ALA A 519 23.24 -21.25 27.75
N TYR A 520 22.30 -22.06 28.23
CA TYR A 520 22.18 -22.39 29.65
C TYR A 520 22.35 -23.88 29.87
N ARG A 521 23.20 -24.25 30.81
CA ARG A 521 23.23 -25.59 31.38
C ARG A 521 22.46 -25.58 32.69
N MET A 522 21.53 -26.52 32.84
CA MET A 522 20.55 -26.51 33.93
C MET A 522 20.49 -27.88 34.59
N ARG A 523 20.27 -27.88 35.92
CA ARG A 523 19.89 -29.08 36.67
C ARG A 523 18.38 -29.13 36.81
N MET A 524 17.77 -30.16 36.24
CA MET A 524 16.34 -30.42 36.34
C MET A 524 15.98 -30.93 37.74
N MET A 525 14.70 -30.86 38.13
CA MET A 525 14.24 -31.34 39.44
C MET A 525 14.41 -32.86 39.63
N ASP A 526 14.46 -33.63 38.54
CA ASP A 526 14.77 -35.08 38.54
C ASP A 526 16.28 -35.37 38.64
N GLN A 527 17.12 -34.37 38.95
CA GLN A 527 18.58 -34.41 39.00
C GLN A 527 19.28 -34.66 37.65
N THR A 528 18.55 -34.71 36.53
CA THR A 528 19.17 -34.77 35.19
C THR A 528 19.67 -33.40 34.76
N GLU A 529 20.67 -33.37 33.87
CA GLU A 529 21.13 -32.11 33.26
C GLU A 529 20.44 -31.88 31.91
N SER A 530 20.19 -30.61 31.61
CA SER A 530 19.63 -30.16 30.33
C SER A 530 20.37 -28.93 29.82
N ILE A 531 20.39 -28.74 28.50
CA ILE A 531 21.02 -27.60 27.85
C ILE A 531 19.97 -26.85 27.02
N ALA A 532 19.74 -25.58 27.33
CA ALA A 532 19.05 -24.66 26.45
C ALA A 532 20.11 -24.04 25.52
N PRO A 533 20.09 -24.33 24.20
CA PRO A 533 21.14 -23.91 23.29
C PRO A 533 21.14 -22.39 23.02
N GLU A 534 20.00 -21.73 23.22
CA GLU A 534 19.82 -20.29 23.03
C GLU A 534 18.90 -19.72 24.12
N ASP A 535 19.15 -18.47 24.51
CA ASP A 535 18.29 -17.68 25.40
C ASP A 535 17.04 -17.17 24.67
N LEU A 536 16.14 -18.11 24.37
CA LEU A 536 14.85 -17.87 23.74
C LEU A 536 13.76 -18.59 24.52
N ASP A 537 12.55 -18.03 24.50
CA ASP A 537 11.37 -18.63 25.15
C ASP A 537 11.08 -20.05 24.65
N ASN A 538 11.52 -20.40 23.45
CA ASN A 538 11.38 -21.75 22.92
C ASN A 538 12.23 -22.79 23.63
N PHE A 539 13.22 -22.40 24.44
CA PHE A 539 14.14 -23.31 25.13
C PHE A 539 14.13 -23.09 26.64
N VAL A 540 14.05 -21.84 27.09
CA VAL A 540 14.09 -21.49 28.51
C VAL A 540 13.18 -20.30 28.79
N ARG A 541 12.43 -20.39 29.89
CA ARG A 541 11.45 -19.39 30.35
C ARG A 541 11.58 -19.17 31.85
N PRO A 542 11.15 -18.02 32.38
CA PRO A 542 10.96 -17.89 33.81
C PRO A 542 9.83 -18.79 34.30
N VAL A 543 9.78 -18.98 35.62
CA VAL A 543 8.68 -19.70 36.26
C VAL A 543 7.44 -18.80 36.22
N ALA A 544 6.40 -19.28 35.54
CA ALA A 544 5.06 -18.74 35.53
C ALA A 544 4.62 -18.36 36.94
N ARG A 545 4.12 -17.14 37.04
CA ARG A 545 3.66 -16.52 38.29
C ARG A 545 2.40 -17.19 38.83
N PHE A 546 1.55 -17.68 37.92
CA PHE A 546 0.27 -18.30 38.24
C PHE A 546 0.28 -19.80 37.93
N ALA A 547 -0.35 -20.59 38.79
CA ALA A 547 -0.57 -22.02 38.61
C ALA A 547 -1.91 -22.30 37.91
N VAL A 548 -2.05 -23.50 37.35
CA VAL A 548 -3.34 -23.97 36.82
C VAL A 548 -4.39 -23.98 37.93
N GLY A 549 -5.53 -23.34 37.66
CA GLY A 549 -6.62 -23.14 38.62
C GLY A 549 -6.60 -21.78 39.33
N ASP A 550 -5.54 -20.98 39.20
CA ASP A 550 -5.50 -19.63 39.78
C ASP A 550 -6.51 -18.71 39.10
N LYS A 551 -7.17 -17.87 39.90
CA LYS A 551 -8.06 -16.80 39.41
C LYS A 551 -7.23 -15.59 39.01
N VAL A 552 -7.37 -15.16 37.76
CA VAL A 552 -6.63 -14.03 37.19
C VAL A 552 -7.56 -13.12 36.39
N PHE A 553 -7.13 -11.89 36.13
CA PHE A 553 -7.75 -11.01 35.15
C PHE A 553 -6.91 -11.05 33.86
N ALA A 554 -7.53 -11.37 32.73
CA ALA A 554 -6.87 -11.37 31.43
C ALA A 554 -7.36 -10.17 30.60
N GLN A 555 -6.44 -9.52 29.88
CA GLN A 555 -6.78 -8.39 29.02
C GLN A 555 -7.36 -8.89 27.69
N VAL A 556 -8.58 -8.48 27.36
CA VAL A 556 -9.32 -8.84 26.15
C VAL A 556 -9.92 -7.57 25.57
N ASN A 557 -9.54 -7.22 24.33
CA ASN A 557 -10.03 -6.03 23.63
C ASN A 557 -9.91 -4.74 24.49
N GLY A 558 -8.79 -4.59 25.21
CA GLY A 558 -8.53 -3.44 26.08
C GLY A 558 -9.16 -3.51 27.48
N ASN A 559 -10.11 -4.42 27.72
CA ASN A 559 -10.75 -4.61 29.03
C ASN A 559 -10.14 -5.79 29.80
N TYR A 560 -10.26 -5.80 31.13
CA TYR A 560 -9.84 -6.92 31.96
C TYR A 560 -11.02 -7.80 32.34
N GLU A 561 -10.99 -9.06 31.92
CA GLU A 561 -12.03 -10.05 32.25
C GLU A 561 -11.50 -11.09 33.25
N PRO A 562 -12.30 -11.49 34.26
CA PRO A 562 -11.91 -12.54 35.20
C PRO A 562 -11.92 -13.92 34.51
N GLY A 563 -10.98 -14.78 34.91
CA GLY A 563 -10.89 -16.15 34.43
C GLY A 563 -10.03 -17.04 35.32
N LEU A 564 -9.93 -18.31 34.93
CA LEU A 564 -9.07 -19.31 35.56
C LEU A 564 -7.93 -19.68 34.62
N VAL A 565 -6.72 -19.79 35.14
CA VAL A 565 -5.60 -20.35 34.37
C VAL A 565 -5.90 -21.82 34.08
N ASP A 566 -6.15 -22.15 32.81
CA ASP A 566 -6.52 -23.49 32.35
C ASP A 566 -5.26 -24.32 32.03
N ALA A 567 -4.23 -23.67 31.47
CA ALA A 567 -2.96 -24.31 31.16
C ALA A 567 -1.78 -23.32 31.24
N VAL A 568 -0.58 -23.88 31.47
CA VAL A 568 0.69 -23.14 31.49
C VAL A 568 1.72 -23.79 30.56
N TYR A 569 2.58 -22.94 29.97
CA TYR A 569 3.71 -23.29 29.10
C TYR A 569 3.39 -24.10 27.84
N HIS A 570 3.03 -23.37 26.78
CA HIS A 570 3.01 -23.88 25.41
C HIS A 570 4.17 -23.29 24.61
N PRO A 571 4.63 -23.92 23.51
CA PRO A 571 5.67 -23.35 22.66
C PRO A 571 5.43 -21.91 22.20
N LYS A 572 4.17 -21.46 22.12
CA LYS A 572 3.80 -20.11 21.66
C LYS A 572 3.27 -19.13 22.73
N TRP A 573 2.91 -19.60 23.93
CA TRP A 573 2.30 -18.77 24.96
C TRP A 573 2.62 -19.28 26.37
N THR A 574 2.50 -18.43 27.38
CA THR A 574 2.81 -18.78 28.78
C THR A 574 1.57 -19.24 29.52
N TYR A 575 0.44 -18.54 29.35
CA TYR A 575 -0.83 -18.88 29.98
C TYR A 575 -1.94 -19.08 28.95
N ALA A 576 -2.81 -20.05 29.19
CA ALA A 576 -4.15 -20.09 28.63
C ALA A 576 -5.14 -19.85 29.77
N VAL A 577 -5.96 -18.81 29.65
CA VAL A 577 -6.92 -18.39 30.67
C VAL A 577 -8.32 -18.63 30.15
N LYS A 578 -9.08 -19.49 30.84
CA LYS A 578 -10.50 -19.71 30.58
C LYS A 578 -11.32 -18.66 31.32
N LEU A 579 -11.89 -17.73 30.57
CA LEU A 579 -12.72 -16.64 31.06
C LEU A 579 -14.05 -17.18 31.61
N GLU A 580 -14.69 -16.41 32.48
CA GLU A 580 -16.03 -16.73 33.00
C GLU A 580 -17.10 -16.79 31.88
N SER A 581 -16.88 -16.06 30.78
CA SER A 581 -17.69 -16.13 29.57
C SER A 581 -17.58 -17.47 28.82
N GLY A 582 -16.63 -18.34 29.21
CA GLY A 582 -16.36 -19.63 28.58
C GLY A 582 -15.30 -19.59 27.49
N ASN A 583 -14.90 -18.39 27.04
CA ASN A 583 -13.82 -18.21 26.06
C ASN A 583 -12.45 -18.50 26.68
N VAL A 584 -11.49 -18.93 25.86
CA VAL A 584 -10.09 -19.12 26.28
C VAL A 584 -9.22 -18.09 25.58
N VAL A 585 -8.46 -17.32 26.36
CA VAL A 585 -7.51 -16.34 25.86
C VAL A 585 -6.09 -16.76 26.21
N ILE A 586 -5.16 -16.52 25.29
CA ILE A 586 -3.74 -16.79 25.50
C ILE A 586 -3.05 -15.52 25.93
N ALA A 587 -2.23 -15.60 26.98
CA ALA A 587 -1.43 -14.49 27.45
C ALA A 587 0.06 -14.83 27.32
N PRO A 588 0.89 -13.89 26.83
CA PRO A 588 2.33 -13.94 27.08
C PRO A 588 2.60 -13.78 28.58
N GLU A 589 3.87 -13.87 28.96
CA GLU A 589 4.28 -13.66 30.35
C GLU A 589 3.85 -12.31 30.94
#